data_AF-A0AAF0WDT2-F1
#
_entry.id   AF-A0AAF0WDT2-F1
#
_cell.length_a   1.000
_cell.length_b   1.000
_cell.length_c   1.000
_cell.angle_alpha   90.00
_cell.angle_beta   90.00
_cell.angle_gamma   90.00
#
_symmetry.space_group_name_H-M   'P 1'
#
loop_
_entity.id
_entity.type
_entity.pdbx_description
1 polymer ?
#
loop_
_entity_poly.entity_id
_entity_poly.type
_entity_poly.pdbx_seq_one_letter_code
_entity_poly.pdbx_strand_id
1 'polypeptide(L)'
;MWQLTVKDVLIQQGLDDALEKTKPKEMSDTDWAKIQKRAASTIRLALAPEVRYNVLKESTPKEIWDKLTVKKFKILYKHENIHEPISIPLLWLICLLDIII
;
A
#
# COMPACT_ATOMS: atom_id res chain seq x y z
N MET A 1 -8.27 -8.64 -3.51
CA MET A 1 -7.63 -8.07 -4.70
C MET A 1 -6.59 -7.01 -4.35
N TRP A 2 -6.93 -5.86 -3.77
CA TRP A 2 -5.95 -4.78 -3.49
C TRP A 2 -4.69 -5.25 -2.72
N GLN A 3 -4.84 -6.14 -1.73
CA GLN A 3 -3.71 -6.65 -0.95
C GLN A 3 -2.68 -7.41 -1.79
N LEU A 4 -3.14 -8.17 -2.77
CA LEU A 4 -2.25 -8.90 -3.69
C LEU A 4 -1.51 -7.88 -4.56
N THR A 5 -2.23 -6.94 -5.18
CA THR A 5 -1.64 -5.90 -6.02
C THR A 5 -0.57 -5.09 -5.30
N VAL A 6 -0.84 -4.63 -4.06
CA VAL A 6 0.16 -3.85 -3.31
C VAL A 6 1.36 -4.70 -2.91
N LYS A 7 1.14 -5.98 -2.53
CA LYS A 7 2.26 -6.90 -2.25
C LYS A 7 3.11 -7.14 -3.49
N ASP A 8 2.50 -7.38 -4.64
CA ASP A 8 3.21 -7.61 -5.90
C ASP A 8 4.05 -6.39 -6.28
N VAL A 9 3.53 -5.17 -6.09
CA VAL A 9 4.29 -3.93 -6.30
C VAL A 9 5.48 -3.83 -5.33
N LEU A 10 5.30 -4.17 -4.05
CA LEU A 10 6.40 -4.17 -3.08
C LEU A 10 7.48 -5.19 -3.43
N ILE A 11 7.09 -6.42 -3.82
CA ILE A 11 8.02 -7.48 -4.24
C ILE A 11 8.79 -7.04 -5.49
N GLN A 12 8.11 -6.49 -6.49
CA GLN A 12 8.76 -5.97 -7.71
C GLN A 12 9.78 -4.87 -7.42
N GLN A 13 9.58 -4.11 -6.34
CA GLN A 13 10.48 -3.04 -5.91
C GLN A 13 11.56 -3.51 -4.91
N GLY A 14 11.54 -4.78 -4.48
CA GLY A 14 12.42 -5.30 -3.42
C GLY A 14 12.15 -4.66 -2.04
N LEU A 15 10.88 -4.41 -1.72
CA LEU A 15 10.43 -3.71 -0.52
C LEU A 15 9.53 -4.56 0.38
N ASP A 16 9.33 -5.84 0.06
CA ASP A 16 8.42 -6.74 0.77
C ASP A 16 8.87 -7.05 2.20
N ASP A 17 10.18 -7.08 2.44
CA ASP A 17 10.77 -7.18 3.79
C ASP A 17 10.28 -6.08 4.74
N ALA A 18 9.86 -4.92 4.22
CA ALA A 18 9.33 -3.80 5.01
C ALA A 18 8.01 -4.14 5.74
N LEU A 19 7.33 -5.21 5.30
CA LEU A 19 6.13 -5.73 5.96
C LEU A 19 6.45 -6.65 7.12
N GLU A 20 7.72 -6.93 7.39
CA GLU A 20 8.14 -7.66 8.58
C GLU A 20 8.23 -6.74 9.81
N LYS A 21 7.99 -7.32 10.99
CA LYS A 21 8.03 -6.56 12.25
C LYS A 21 9.46 -6.14 12.63
N THR A 22 10.45 -6.89 12.19
CA THR A 22 11.85 -6.75 12.59
C THR A 22 12.75 -6.68 11.38
N LYS A 23 13.76 -5.82 11.42
CA LYS A 23 14.80 -5.71 10.41
C LYS A 23 15.54 -7.06 10.24
N PRO A 24 15.80 -7.52 9.00
CA PRO A 24 16.67 -8.66 8.74
C PRO A 24 18.08 -8.47 9.31
N LYS A 25 18.70 -9.53 9.83
CA LYS A 25 20.01 -9.47 10.50
C LYS A 25 21.14 -8.97 9.57
N GLU A 26 21.06 -9.32 8.29
CA GLU A 26 22.06 -8.99 7.29
C GLU A 26 21.90 -7.57 6.72
N MET A 27 20.83 -6.86 7.08
CA MET A 27 20.51 -5.54 6.56
C MET A 27 21.05 -4.41 7.45
N SER A 28 21.64 -3.38 6.82
CA SER A 28 22.06 -2.18 7.52
C SER A 28 20.86 -1.37 8.05
N ASP A 29 21.04 -0.61 9.14
CA ASP A 29 19.98 0.26 9.65
C ASP A 29 19.58 1.34 8.64
N THR A 30 20.55 1.84 7.88
CA THR A 30 20.35 2.83 6.82
C THR A 30 19.48 2.29 5.70
N ASP A 31 19.75 1.09 5.22
CA ASP A 31 18.99 0.48 4.12
C ASP A 31 17.61 0.05 4.58
N TRP A 32 17.50 -0.47 5.80
CA TRP A 32 16.21 -0.73 6.44
C TRP A 32 15.35 0.55 6.51
N ALA A 33 15.91 1.66 6.99
CA ALA A 33 15.19 2.93 7.04
C ALA A 33 14.75 3.43 5.66
N LYS A 34 15.55 3.20 4.61
CA LYS A 34 15.17 3.52 3.23
C LYS A 34 14.03 2.64 2.74
N ILE A 35 14.12 1.33 2.93
CA ILE A 35 13.08 0.36 2.55
C ILE A 35 11.77 0.68 3.26
N GLN A 36 11.80 0.95 4.58
CA GLN A 36 10.63 1.34 5.36
C GLN A 36 9.96 2.61 4.78
N LYS A 37 10.73 3.65 4.47
CA LYS A 37 10.18 4.89 3.89
C LYS A 37 9.58 4.68 2.50
N ARG A 38 10.26 3.90 1.65
CA ARG A 38 9.78 3.60 0.30
C ARG A 38 8.52 2.76 0.34
N ALA A 39 8.50 1.68 1.11
CA ALA A 39 7.33 0.82 1.26
C ALA A 39 6.12 1.58 1.82
N ALA A 40 6.31 2.41 2.85
CA ALA A 40 5.22 3.21 3.42
C ALA A 40 4.67 4.22 2.39
N SER A 41 5.53 4.80 1.55
CA SER A 41 5.11 5.69 0.47
C SER A 41 4.36 4.93 -0.63
N THR A 42 4.90 3.79 -1.09
CA THR A 42 4.26 2.91 -2.09
C THR A 42 2.88 2.47 -1.64
N ILE A 43 2.72 2.02 -0.37
CA ILE A 43 1.42 1.64 0.16
C ILE A 43 0.47 2.84 0.13
N ARG A 44 0.86 4.02 0.66
CA ARG A 44 -0.02 5.21 0.66
C ARG A 44 -0.40 5.69 -0.73
N LEU A 45 0.50 5.57 -1.71
CA LEU A 45 0.25 5.93 -3.11
C LEU A 45 -0.78 5.00 -3.76
N ALA A 46 -0.80 3.71 -3.40
CA ALA A 46 -1.77 2.75 -3.89
C ALA A 46 -3.19 2.92 -3.27
N LEU A 47 -3.36 3.79 -2.28
CA LEU A 47 -4.64 4.04 -1.63
C LEU A 47 -5.37 5.22 -2.26
N ALA A 48 -6.70 5.08 -2.35
CA ALA A 48 -7.59 6.20 -2.64
C ALA A 48 -7.48 7.29 -1.55
N PRO A 49 -7.71 8.58 -1.87
CA PRO A 49 -7.53 9.69 -0.94
C PRO A 49 -8.27 9.51 0.41
N GLU A 50 -9.51 9.03 0.37
CA GLU A 50 -10.39 8.82 1.53
C GLU A 50 -9.78 7.78 2.49
N VAL A 51 -9.14 6.76 1.93
CA VAL A 51 -8.43 5.72 2.67
C VAL A 51 -7.11 6.24 3.23
N ARG A 52 -6.40 7.08 2.47
CA ARG A 52 -5.12 7.66 2.87
C ARG A 52 -5.25 8.48 4.15
N TYR A 53 -6.32 9.26 4.32
CA TYR A 53 -6.59 10.02 5.55
C TYR A 53 -6.65 9.13 6.80
N ASN A 54 -7.18 7.92 6.66
CA ASN A 54 -7.31 6.98 7.77
C ASN A 54 -5.96 6.40 8.23
N VAL A 55 -4.91 6.47 7.40
CA VAL A 55 -3.57 5.91 7.71
C VAL A 55 -2.50 6.98 7.90
N LEU A 56 -2.90 8.25 8.11
CA LEU A 56 -1.96 9.38 8.25
C LEU A 56 -1.12 9.33 9.53
N LYS A 57 -1.61 8.69 10.60
CA LYS A 57 -0.93 8.65 11.90
C LYS A 57 0.13 7.54 11.95
N GLU A 58 0.05 6.61 11.01
CA GLU A 58 0.85 5.41 10.93
C GLU A 58 2.13 5.75 10.17
N SER A 59 3.26 5.42 10.77
CA SER A 59 4.57 5.84 10.27
C SER A 59 5.25 4.71 9.51
N THR A 60 5.09 3.48 9.98
CA THR A 60 5.74 2.29 9.42
C THR A 60 4.84 1.58 8.40
N PRO A 61 5.43 0.89 7.40
CA PRO A 61 4.66 0.08 6.45
C PRO A 61 3.79 -0.96 7.15
N LYS A 62 4.32 -1.63 8.18
CA LYS A 62 3.60 -2.62 8.97
C LYS A 62 2.34 -2.05 9.64
N GLU A 63 2.46 -0.90 10.31
CA GLU A 63 1.31 -0.26 10.97
C GLU A 63 0.22 0.12 9.97
N ILE A 64 0.61 0.69 8.83
CA ILE A 64 -0.32 1.03 7.73
C ILE A 64 -1.00 -0.25 7.24
N TRP A 65 -0.21 -1.30 6.94
CA TRP A 65 -0.70 -2.58 6.46
C TRP A 65 -1.69 -3.23 7.44
N ASP A 66 -1.33 -3.29 8.72
CA ASP A 66 -2.16 -3.87 9.76
C ASP A 66 -3.45 -3.10 9.92
N LYS A 67 -3.41 -1.77 9.94
CA LYS A 67 -4.60 -0.92 10.01
C LYS A 67 -5.57 -1.15 8.85
N LEU A 68 -5.04 -1.32 7.63
CA LEU A 68 -5.84 -1.60 6.43
C LEU A 68 -6.43 -3.02 6.43
N THR A 69 -5.74 -3.99 7.06
CA THR A 69 -6.20 -5.39 7.14
C THR A 69 -7.20 -5.63 8.27
N VAL A 70 -7.22 -4.77 9.30
CA VAL A 70 -8.20 -4.82 10.39
C VAL A 70 -9.63 -4.70 9.84
N LYS A 71 -10.50 -5.63 10.26
CA LYS A 71 -11.89 -5.80 9.79
C LYS A 71 -12.73 -4.51 9.77
N LYS A 72 -12.39 -3.51 10.58
CA LYS A 72 -13.09 -2.21 10.63
C LYS A 72 -13.06 -1.49 9.27
N PHE A 73 -12.00 -1.65 8.49
CA PHE A 73 -11.88 -1.06 7.15
C PHE A 73 -12.80 -1.73 6.10
N LYS A 74 -13.00 -3.04 6.22
CA LYS A 74 -13.93 -3.79 5.37
C LYS A 74 -15.39 -3.36 5.57
N ILE A 75 -15.75 -2.92 6.77
CA ILE A 75 -17.11 -2.46 7.10
C ILE A 75 -17.39 -1.08 6.48
N LEU A 76 -16.42 -0.15 6.55
CA LEU A 76 -16.55 1.19 5.96
C LEU A 76 -16.75 1.10 4.43
N TYR A 77 -15.94 0.29 3.75
CA TYR A 77 -16.11 0.06 2.31
C TYR A 77 -17.41 -0.67 1.94
N LYS A 78 -17.89 -1.59 2.79
CA LYS A 78 -19.12 -2.35 2.52
C LYS A 78 -20.38 -1.51 2.68
N HIS A 79 -20.36 -0.48 3.53
CA HIS A 79 -21.52 0.39 3.75
C HIS A 79 -21.57 1.58 2.77
N GLU A 80 -20.40 2.03 2.28
CA GLU A 80 -20.30 3.14 1.31
C GLU A 80 -20.54 2.70 -0.15
N ASN A 81 -20.33 1.40 -0.47
CA ASN A 81 -20.52 0.84 -1.82
C ASN A 81 -21.86 0.10 -2.03
N ILE A 82 -22.96 0.57 -1.41
CA ILE A 82 -24.31 0.02 -1.69
C ILE A 82 -25.00 0.73 -2.88
N HIS A 83 -24.40 1.79 -3.43
CA HIS A 83 -24.83 2.37 -4.71
C HIS A 83 -23.80 2.12 -5.84
N GLU A 84 -24.05 1.01 -6.55
CA GLU A 84 -23.75 0.71 -7.96
C GLU A 84 -22.30 0.56 -8.49
N PRO A 85 -22.10 -0.27 -9.54
CA PRO A 85 -20.78 -0.63 -10.06
C PRO A 85 -20.26 0.46 -11.00
N ILE A 86 -19.31 1.25 -10.53
CA ILE A 86 -18.61 2.20 -11.40
C ILE A 86 -17.69 1.42 -12.33
N SER A 87 -18.08 1.36 -13.60
CA SER A 87 -17.24 0.99 -14.74
C SER A 87 -15.90 1.73 -14.65
N ILE A 88 -14.81 0.98 -14.48
CA ILE A 88 -13.46 1.53 -14.41
C ILE A 88 -13.05 1.95 -15.83
N PRO A 89 -12.81 3.25 -16.13
CA PRO A 89 -12.35 3.64 -17.45
C PRO A 89 -10.91 3.16 -17.67
N LEU A 90 -10.63 2.73 -18.90
CA LEU A 90 -9.34 2.26 -19.47
C LEU A 90 -8.12 3.18 -19.25
N LEU A 91 -8.29 4.32 -18.56
CA LEU A 91 -7.26 5.30 -18.23
C LEU A 91 -6.27 4.81 -17.16
N TRP A 92 -6.57 3.74 -16.42
CA TRP A 92 -5.62 3.16 -15.45
C TRP A 92 -4.49 2.32 -16.07
N LEU A 93 -4.58 1.99 -17.37
CA LEU A 93 -3.52 1.27 -18.09
C LEU A 93 -2.43 2.19 -18.65
N ILE A 94 -2.69 3.50 -18.75
CA ILE A 94 -1.74 4.46 -19.36
C ILE A 94 -0.70 4.93 -18.32
N CYS A 95 -1.07 5.08 -17.05
CA CYS A 95 -0.14 5.55 -16.01
C CYS A 95 0.95 4.54 -15.59
N LEU A 96 0.93 3.31 -16.08
CA LEU A 96 1.97 2.29 -15.81
C LEU A 96 3.03 2.19 -16.91
N LEU A 97 2.89 2.91 -18.04
CA LEU A 97 3.86 2.91 -19.14
C LEU A 97 4.75 4.16 -19.22
N ASP A 98 4.44 5.24 -18.50
CA ASP A 98 5.24 6.49 -18.54
C ASP A 98 6.33 6.59 -17.44
N ILE A 99 6.63 5.49 -16.74
CA ILE A 99 7.74 5.42 -15.76
C ILE A 99 8.79 4.40 -16.23
N ILE A 100 9.05 4.27 -17.53
CA ILE A 100 10.30 3.72 -18.09
C ILE A 100 10.58 4.39 -19.45
N ILE A 101 10.91 5.68 -19.47
CA ILE A 101 11.84 6.31 -20.44
C ILE A 101 12.63 7.38 -19.71
#